data_AF-A0A7S1HEY6-F1
#
_entry.id   AF-A0A7S1HEY6-F1
#
_cell.length_a   1.000
_cell.length_b   1.000
_cell.length_c   1.000
_cell.angle_alpha   90.00
_cell.angle_beta   90.00
_cell.angle_gamma   90.00
#
_symmetry.space_group_name_H-M   'P 1'
#
loop_
_entity.id
_entity.type
_entity.pdbx_description
1 polymer ?
#
loop_
_entity_poly.entity_id
_entity_poly.type
_entity_poly.pdbx_seq_one_letter_code
_entity_poly.pdbx_strand_id
1 'polypeptide(L)'
;AIVADASTITGSIGVFGILPTAEGLMDKLSLHTGGVTTTWLAGGFDPRRPLDPRLKATQQSSVDHIYARFTGLAAQARKSTPEKIDAVAQGRIWTGNQALARGLVDRTGRLDDA
;
A
#
# COMPACT_ATOMS: atom_id res chain seq x y z
N ALA A 1 -18.20 16.59 7.01
CA ALA A 1 -18.71 15.21 7.03
C ALA A 1 -18.32 14.54 5.71
N ILE A 2 -18.10 13.23 5.69
CA ILE A 2 -17.82 12.43 4.50
C ILE A 2 -19.13 11.76 4.05
N VAL A 3 -19.57 12.06 2.84
CA VAL A 3 -20.77 11.51 2.21
C VAL A 3 -20.35 10.57 1.07
N ALA A 4 -21.01 9.43 0.95
CA ALA A 4 -20.78 8.49 -0.16
C ALA A 4 -22.10 7.93 -0.68
N ASP A 5 -22.22 7.70 -1.99
CA ASP A 5 -23.37 6.96 -2.51
C ASP A 5 -23.33 5.51 -2.00
N ALA A 6 -24.50 4.88 -1.85
CA ALA A 6 -24.61 3.49 -1.41
C ALA A 6 -23.72 2.52 -2.23
N SER A 7 -23.58 2.79 -3.52
CA SER A 7 -22.80 2.03 -4.50
C SER A 7 -21.36 2.52 -4.68
N THR A 8 -20.95 3.62 -4.05
CA THR A 8 -19.57 4.12 -4.11
C THR A 8 -18.58 3.02 -3.74
N ILE A 9 -17.54 2.83 -4.56
CA ILE A 9 -16.41 1.95 -4.24
C ILE A 9 -15.38 2.78 -3.47
N THR A 10 -15.11 2.43 -2.22
CA THR A 10 -14.20 3.14 -1.32
C THR A 10 -13.44 2.15 -0.42
N GLY A 11 -12.80 2.63 0.64
CA GLY A 11 -11.91 1.84 1.48
C GLY A 11 -10.51 1.77 0.88
N SER A 12 -10.00 0.56 0.64
CA SER A 12 -8.65 0.32 0.11
C SER A 12 -7.55 1.00 0.95
N ILE A 13 -7.76 1.06 2.27
CA ILE A 13 -6.74 1.56 3.21
C ILE A 13 -5.67 0.48 3.31
N GLY A 14 -4.61 0.62 2.51
CA GLY A 14 -3.55 -0.36 2.33
C GLY A 14 -2.39 0.24 1.52
N VAL A 15 -1.22 -0.40 1.58
CA VAL A 15 0.00 0.04 0.90
C VAL A 15 0.68 -1.18 0.31
N PHE A 16 1.15 -1.08 -0.93
CA PHE A 16 1.96 -2.13 -1.56
C PHE A 16 3.06 -1.50 -2.41
N GLY A 17 4.11 -2.26 -2.66
CA GLY A 17 5.21 -1.89 -3.55
C GLY A 17 5.58 -3.06 -4.45
N ILE A 18 6.04 -2.76 -5.66
CA ILE A 18 6.46 -3.77 -6.64
C ILE A 18 7.91 -3.47 -7.02
N LEU A 19 8.76 -4.49 -6.94
CA LEU A 19 10.16 -4.46 -7.38
C LEU A 19 10.34 -5.53 -8.45
N PRO A 20 10.14 -5.20 -9.74
CA PRO A 20 10.29 -6.16 -10.81
C PRO A 20 11.77 -6.48 -11.03
N THR A 21 12.09 -7.77 -11.20
CA THR A 21 13.41 -8.23 -11.63
C THR A 21 13.29 -8.97 -12.97
N ALA A 22 14.37 -8.95 -13.74
CA ALA A 22 14.48 -9.53 -15.08
C ALA A 22 15.34 -10.80 -15.09
N GLU A 23 15.66 -11.38 -13.93
CA GLU A 23 16.53 -12.56 -13.77
C GLU A 23 16.16 -13.68 -14.75
N GLY A 24 14.89 -14.09 -14.78
CA GLY A 24 14.43 -15.15 -15.68
C GLY A 24 14.50 -14.81 -17.17
N LEU A 25 14.53 -13.52 -17.56
CA LEU A 25 14.78 -13.10 -18.94
C LEU A 25 16.28 -13.11 -19.25
N MET A 26 17.11 -12.63 -18.33
CA MET A 26 18.57 -12.60 -18.45
C MET A 26 19.13 -14.01 -18.61
N ASP A 27 18.64 -14.96 -17.82
CA ASP A 27 19.03 -16.38 -17.91
C ASP A 27 18.69 -16.99 -19.27
N LYS A 28 17.49 -16.70 -19.81
CA LYS A 28 17.05 -17.17 -21.14
C LYS A 28 17.94 -16.65 -22.27
N LEU A 29 18.47 -15.44 -22.12
CA LEU A 29 19.33 -14.80 -23.12
C LEU A 29 20.82 -15.03 -22.84
N SER A 30 21.17 -15.78 -21.80
CA SER A 30 22.56 -15.99 -21.34
C SER A 30 23.30 -14.66 -21.11
N LEU A 31 22.58 -13.64 -20.64
CA LEU A 31 23.13 -12.34 -20.31
C LEU A 31 23.50 -12.32 -18.83
N HIS A 32 24.73 -11.89 -18.52
CA HIS A 32 25.21 -11.77 -17.15
C HIS A 32 25.62 -10.33 -16.86
N THR A 33 25.32 -9.87 -15.65
CA THR A 33 25.77 -8.57 -15.15
C THR A 33 26.85 -8.76 -14.07
N GLY A 34 28.01 -8.18 -14.28
CA GLY A 34 29.11 -8.11 -13.31
C GLY A 34 29.43 -6.68 -12.89
N GLY A 35 30.25 -6.52 -11.86
CA GLY A 35 30.75 -5.24 -11.39
C GLY A 35 31.04 -5.21 -9.89
N VAL A 36 31.67 -4.13 -9.44
CA VAL A 36 31.89 -3.83 -8.03
C VAL A 36 31.16 -2.54 -7.66
N THR A 37 30.66 -2.46 -6.44
CA THR A 37 29.93 -1.30 -5.94
C THR A 37 30.55 -0.78 -4.66
N THR A 38 30.46 0.53 -4.42
CA THR A 38 31.00 1.16 -3.20
C THR A 38 30.17 0.85 -1.96
N THR A 39 28.89 0.53 -2.13
CA THR A 39 27.98 0.15 -1.05
C THR A 39 27.10 -1.02 -1.51
N TRP A 40 26.47 -1.69 -0.55
CA TRP A 40 25.52 -2.77 -0.85
C TRP A 40 24.23 -2.28 -1.51
N LEU A 41 23.85 -1.03 -1.27
CA LEU A 41 22.63 -0.43 -1.82
C LEU A 41 22.84 0.09 -3.25
N ALA A 42 24.08 0.37 -3.63
CA ALA A 42 24.42 0.77 -4.99
C ALA A 42 24.03 -0.35 -5.98
N GLY A 43 23.13 -0.04 -6.90
CA GLY A 43 22.56 -1.01 -7.83
C GLY A 43 21.46 -1.90 -7.25
N GLY A 44 20.96 -1.63 -6.04
CA GLY A 44 19.90 -2.44 -5.41
C GLY A 44 18.58 -2.43 -6.19
N PHE A 45 18.31 -1.39 -6.96
CA PHE A 45 17.14 -1.28 -7.85
C PHE A 45 17.45 -1.65 -9.30
N ASP A 46 18.62 -2.20 -9.60
CA ASP A 46 18.94 -2.67 -10.95
C ASP A 46 18.10 -3.92 -11.25
N PRO A 47 17.15 -3.87 -12.20
CA PRO A 47 16.26 -4.99 -12.47
C PRO A 47 17.01 -6.18 -13.08
N ARG A 48 18.23 -6.01 -13.55
CA ARG A 48 19.05 -7.09 -14.11
C ARG A 48 19.70 -7.97 -13.03
N ARG A 49 19.67 -7.51 -11.77
CA ARG A 49 20.30 -8.21 -10.63
C ARG A 49 19.23 -8.81 -9.74
N PRO A 50 19.55 -9.90 -9.01
CA PRO A 50 18.68 -10.42 -7.97
C PRO A 50 18.36 -9.39 -6.89
N LEU A 51 17.11 -9.41 -6.41
CA LEU A 51 16.68 -8.54 -5.33
C LEU A 51 17.43 -8.89 -4.03
N ASP A 52 18.22 -7.94 -3.52
CA ASP A 52 18.95 -8.10 -2.26
C ASP A 52 17.96 -8.25 -1.08
N PRO A 53 18.08 -9.29 -0.22
CA PRO A 53 17.22 -9.47 0.94
C PRO A 53 17.19 -8.27 1.90
N ARG A 54 18.30 -7.51 1.99
CA ARG A 54 18.38 -6.30 2.81
C ARG A 54 17.54 -5.18 2.22
N LEU A 55 17.59 -5.01 0.89
CA LEU A 55 16.73 -4.04 0.20
C LEU A 55 15.27 -4.42 0.36
N LYS A 56 14.93 -5.71 0.19
CA LYS A 56 13.57 -6.21 0.43
C LYS A 56 13.07 -5.85 1.83
N ALA A 57 13.90 -6.06 2.87
CA ALA A 57 13.55 -5.72 4.25
C ALA A 57 13.39 -4.20 4.46
N THR A 58 14.28 -3.38 3.88
CA THR A 58 14.15 -1.91 3.93
C THR A 58 12.87 -1.43 3.25
N GLN A 59 12.50 -2.03 2.12
CA GLN A 59 11.28 -1.68 1.41
C GLN A 59 10.03 -2.14 2.16
N GLN A 60 10.05 -3.32 2.77
CA GLN A 60 8.97 -3.77 3.64
C GLN A 60 8.78 -2.82 4.83
N SER A 61 9.87 -2.41 5.50
CA SER A 61 9.81 -1.44 6.60
C SER A 61 9.21 -0.10 6.16
N SER A 62 9.50 0.33 4.93
CA SER A 62 8.92 1.54 4.35
C SER A 62 7.41 1.39 4.11
N VAL A 63 6.97 0.25 3.57
CA VAL A 63 5.56 -0.09 3.40
C VAL A 63 4.83 -0.11 4.75
N ASP A 64 5.40 -0.77 5.76
CA ASP A 64 4.82 -0.87 7.10
C ASP A 64 4.69 0.52 7.75
N HIS A 65 5.70 1.38 7.59
CA HIS A 65 5.67 2.75 8.09
C HIS A 65 4.57 3.58 7.43
N ILE A 66 4.43 3.51 6.10
CA ILE A 66 3.37 4.23 5.38
C ILE A 66 2.00 3.69 5.77
N TYR A 67 1.85 2.38 5.94
CA TYR A 67 0.60 1.77 6.37
C TYR A 67 0.18 2.25 7.76
N ALA A 68 1.10 2.23 8.74
CA ALA A 68 0.87 2.74 10.08
C ALA A 68 0.48 4.23 10.09
N ARG A 69 1.11 5.03 9.21
CA ARG A 69 0.73 6.44 9.03
C ARG A 69 -0.68 6.57 8.45
N PHE A 70 -1.03 5.78 7.45
CA PHE A 70 -2.35 5.84 6.81
C PHE A 70 -3.46 5.44 7.78
N THR A 71 -3.30 4.34 8.51
CA THR A 71 -4.27 3.91 9.53
C THR A 71 -4.37 4.92 10.67
N GLY A 72 -3.26 5.53 11.08
CA GLY A 72 -3.25 6.62 12.07
C GLY A 72 -4.02 7.87 11.62
N LEU A 73 -3.80 8.32 10.38
CA LEU A 73 -4.54 9.47 9.81
C LEU A 73 -6.03 9.18 9.68
N ALA A 74 -6.39 7.98 9.20
CA ALA A 74 -7.78 7.55 9.12
C ALA A 74 -8.41 7.48 10.52
N ALA A 75 -7.70 6.96 11.52
CA ALA A 75 -8.19 6.90 12.90
C ALA A 75 -8.47 8.29 13.46
N GLN A 76 -7.54 9.23 13.27
CA GLN A 76 -7.72 10.63 13.68
C GLN A 76 -8.94 11.26 13.00
N ALA A 77 -9.07 11.12 11.68
CA ALA A 77 -10.18 11.69 10.91
C ALA A 77 -11.54 11.10 11.32
N ARG A 78 -11.57 9.82 11.68
CA ARG A 78 -12.80 9.11 12.09
C ARG A 78 -13.03 9.10 13.60
N LYS A 79 -12.22 9.83 14.39
CA LYS A 79 -12.27 9.84 15.86
C LYS A 79 -12.27 8.43 16.45
N SER A 80 -11.44 7.56 15.88
CA SER A 80 -11.30 6.14 16.21
C SER A 80 -9.86 5.84 16.67
N THR A 81 -9.50 4.57 16.79
CA THR A 81 -8.12 4.13 17.07
C THR A 81 -7.51 3.43 15.86
N PRO A 82 -6.17 3.44 15.70
CA PRO A 82 -5.51 2.73 14.60
C PRO A 82 -5.89 1.25 14.52
N GLU A 83 -6.09 0.57 15.66
CA GLU A 83 -6.46 -0.85 15.73
C GLU A 83 -7.87 -1.10 15.19
N LYS A 84 -8.82 -0.19 15.50
CA LYS A 84 -10.18 -0.27 14.96
C LYS A 84 -10.21 -0.02 13.45
N ILE A 85 -9.40 0.92 12.97
CA ILE A 85 -9.24 1.13 11.53
C ILE A 85 -8.59 -0.08 10.87
N ASP A 86 -7.55 -0.63 11.47
CA ASP A 86 -6.84 -1.80 10.97
C ASP A 86 -7.79 -3.01 10.78
N ALA A 87 -8.66 -3.25 11.75
CA ALA A 87 -9.67 -4.31 11.71
C ALA A 87 -10.62 -4.21 10.49
N VAL A 88 -10.79 -3.03 9.89
CA VAL A 88 -11.59 -2.79 8.67
C VAL A 88 -10.76 -2.36 7.45
N ALA A 89 -9.43 -2.20 7.60
CA ALA A 89 -8.47 -1.82 6.56
C ALA A 89 -7.85 -3.06 5.90
N GLN A 90 -6.53 -3.19 5.85
CA GLN A 90 -5.81 -4.31 5.21
C GLN A 90 -6.03 -4.37 3.68
N GLY A 91 -6.17 -3.22 3.03
CA GLY A 91 -6.38 -3.10 1.58
C GLY A 91 -7.77 -3.53 1.08
N ARG A 92 -8.70 -3.88 1.99
CA ARG A 92 -10.07 -4.28 1.62
C ARG A 92 -10.87 -3.10 1.06
N ILE A 93 -11.62 -3.39 0.02
CA ILE A 93 -12.54 -2.45 -0.63
C ILE A 93 -13.93 -2.62 -0.03
N TRP A 94 -14.65 -1.51 0.10
CA TRP A 94 -16.01 -1.45 0.65
C TRP A 94 -16.92 -0.64 -0.27
N THR A 95 -18.19 -1.04 -0.36
CA THR A 95 -19.23 -0.15 -0.89
C THR A 95 -19.52 0.99 0.10
N GLY A 96 -20.16 2.08 -0.35
CA GLY A 96 -20.51 3.21 0.55
C GLY A 96 -21.39 2.77 1.72
N ASN A 97 -22.34 1.86 1.49
CA ASN A 97 -23.14 1.24 2.56
C ASN A 97 -22.27 0.47 3.56
N GLN A 98 -21.32 -0.33 3.06
CA GLN A 98 -20.41 -1.10 3.92
C GLN A 98 -19.46 -0.18 4.70
N ALA A 99 -19.00 0.91 4.07
CA ALA A 99 -18.15 1.92 4.66
C ALA A 99 -18.88 2.68 5.77
N LEU A 100 -20.17 2.98 5.59
CA LEU A 100 -21.01 3.61 6.61
C LEU A 100 -21.15 2.71 7.84
N ALA A 101 -21.49 1.43 7.62
CA ALA A 101 -21.60 0.44 8.69
C ALA A 101 -20.28 0.24 9.48
N ARG A 102 -19.14 0.55 8.87
CA ARG A 102 -17.79 0.46 9.46
C ARG A 102 -17.27 1.80 10.00
N GLY A 103 -18.08 2.85 9.93
CA GLY A 103 -17.71 4.19 10.40
C GLY A 103 -16.62 4.87 9.56
N LEU A 104 -16.40 4.43 8.32
CA LEU A 104 -15.43 5.04 7.38
C LEU A 104 -16.01 6.28 6.67
N VAL A 105 -17.34 6.38 6.59
CA VAL A 105 -18.07 7.56 6.10
C VAL A 105 -19.13 7.96 7.13
N ASP A 106 -19.64 9.19 7.06
CA ASP A 106 -20.60 9.71 8.04
C ASP A 106 -22.04 9.39 7.66
N ARG A 107 -22.36 9.37 6.35
CA ARG A 107 -23.69 9.01 5.85
C ARG A 107 -23.67 8.66 4.37
N THR A 108 -24.73 8.02 3.91
CA THR A 108 -24.99 7.82 2.48
C THR A 108 -25.64 9.06 1.87
N GLY A 109 -25.34 9.36 0.61
CA GLY A 109 -25.93 10.48 -0.11
C GLY A 109 -25.26 10.74 -1.46
N ARG A 110 -25.77 11.72 -2.19
CA ARG A 110 -25.25 12.18 -3.48
C ARG A 110 -24.59 13.55 -3.32
N LEU A 111 -24.11 14.10 -4.43
CA LEU A 111 -23.44 15.40 -4.46
C LEU A 111 -24.34 16.53 -3.92
N ASP A 112 -25.62 16.51 -4.22
CA ASP A 112 -26.58 17.54 -3.76
C ASP A 112 -26.78 17.53 -2.24
N ASP A 113 -26.43 16.42 -1.59
CA ASP A 113 -26.51 16.31 -0.14
C ASP A 113 -25.23 16.79 0.55
N ALA A 114 -24.09 16.92 -0.16
CA ALA A 114 -22.76 17.08 0.43
C ALA A 114 -22.50 18.48 1.02
#